data_AF-A0A1T4M9N3-F1
#
_entry.id   AF-A0A1T4M9N3-F1
#
_cell.length_a   1.000
_cell.length_b   1.000
_cell.length_c   1.000
_cell.angle_alpha   90.00
_cell.angle_beta   90.00
_cell.angle_gamma   90.00
#
_symmetry.space_group_name_H-M   'P 1'
#
loop_
_entity.id
_entity.type
_entity.pdbx_description
1 polymer ?
#
loop_
_entity_poly.entity_id
_entity_poly.type
_entity_poly.pdbx_seq_one_letter_code
_entity_poly.pdbx_strand_id
1 'polypeptide(L)'
;MLYNKNVRTYTKKELKPYKILDILGMIFAAIGTFNNFYQGVDHPPFTESFFYPYTNILVPAVNIFTLVATIVYLFIPNQVWFLFFLYLLETVNLIFTGFPVVGITLYINFFAFFCAGGYAKSHFKIKFAVAALILISMISLEYRHSLTDIIYYVAFSSFEMGCYFLLYFMLQERLSFLFKDVDVPGLAPEITLPPKGSVLNLKEMGLSERQISCIHYTLSTNFNFKKIAEELITSESTIKKEMQYLYKLFGVKNRELLRLLLIQYTIG
;
A
#
# COMPACT_ATOMS: atom_id res chain seq x y z
N MET A 1 27.81 23.21 -17.20
CA MET A 1 28.05 23.90 -15.91
C MET A 1 27.08 25.07 -15.85
N LEU A 2 26.12 25.23 -14.94
CA LEU A 2 25.92 24.70 -13.58
C LEU A 2 24.47 24.23 -13.43
N TYR A 3 24.30 22.98 -13.00
CA TYR A 3 23.02 22.43 -12.56
C TYR A 3 22.73 23.05 -11.19
N ASN A 4 21.75 23.96 -11.11
CA ASN A 4 21.35 24.58 -9.85
C ASN A 4 20.63 23.54 -8.99
N LYS A 5 21.43 22.93 -8.12
CA LYS A 5 21.07 21.93 -7.12
C LYS A 5 20.28 22.63 -6.00
N ASN A 6 19.02 22.95 -6.26
CA ASN A 6 18.08 23.44 -5.26
C ASN A 6 16.73 22.73 -5.40
N VAL A 7 16.77 21.39 -5.47
CA VAL A 7 15.67 20.61 -4.92
C VAL A 7 15.73 20.83 -3.42
N ARG A 8 14.90 21.75 -2.91
CA ARG A 8 14.60 21.87 -1.49
C ARG A 8 14.28 20.48 -0.97
N THR A 9 15.23 19.87 -0.27
CA THR A 9 14.99 18.78 0.66
C THR A 9 14.03 19.32 1.69
N TYR A 10 12.74 19.05 1.50
CA TYR A 10 11.72 19.30 2.51
C TYR A 10 12.04 18.38 3.70
N THR A 11 12.86 18.88 4.61
CA THR A 11 12.87 18.50 6.01
C THR A 11 11.51 18.85 6.60
N LYS A 12 10.56 17.94 6.47
CA LYS A 12 9.41 17.85 7.36
C LYS A 12 9.42 16.44 7.91
N LYS A 13 9.48 16.33 9.25
CA LYS A 13 9.13 15.13 10.00
C LYS A 13 7.67 14.80 9.69
N GLU A 14 7.39 14.30 8.50
CA GLU A 14 6.09 13.74 8.18
C GLU A 14 5.95 12.51 9.05
N LEU A 15 4.92 12.51 9.88
CA LEU A 15 4.48 11.30 10.56
C LEU A 15 4.18 10.28 9.45
N LYS A 16 5.14 9.40 9.16
CA LYS A 16 4.91 8.24 8.29
C LYS A 16 3.66 7.53 8.84
N PRO A 17 2.66 7.13 8.03
CA PRO A 17 1.48 6.39 8.49
C PRO A 17 1.84 5.19 9.37
N TYR A 18 2.98 4.56 9.09
CA TYR A 18 3.59 3.51 9.90
C TYR A 18 3.83 3.90 11.37
N LYS A 19 4.18 5.15 11.68
CA LYS A 19 4.44 5.57 13.07
C LYS A 19 3.21 5.48 13.97
N ILE A 20 2.02 5.73 13.44
CA ILE A 20 0.78 5.60 14.23
C ILE A 20 0.56 4.12 14.55
N LEU A 21 0.72 3.26 13.54
CA LEU A 21 0.63 1.81 13.72
C LEU A 21 1.70 1.29 14.70
N ASP A 22 2.94 1.79 14.60
CA ASP A 22 4.04 1.42 15.49
C ASP A 22 3.75 1.82 16.95
N ILE A 23 3.18 3.02 17.17
CA ILE A 23 2.77 3.49 18.51
C ILE A 23 1.64 2.62 19.06
N LEU A 24 0.63 2.32 18.25
CA LEU A 24 -0.50 1.46 18.66
C LEU A 24 -0.03 0.04 18.97
N GLY A 25 0.89 -0.51 18.15
CA GLY A 25 1.52 -1.80 18.40
C GLY A 25 2.34 -1.82 19.69
N MET A 26 3.10 -0.75 19.96
CA MET A 26 3.81 -0.60 21.23
C MET A 26 2.86 -0.57 22.44
N ILE A 27 1.76 0.18 22.35
CA ILE A 27 0.75 0.22 23.43
C ILE A 27 0.15 -1.17 23.66
N PHE A 28 -0.17 -1.88 22.58
CA PHE A 28 -0.69 -3.25 22.66
C PHE A 28 0.32 -4.19 23.34
N ALA A 29 1.59 -4.17 22.93
CA ALA A 29 2.65 -4.96 23.56
C ALA A 29 2.87 -4.58 25.04
N ALA A 30 2.74 -3.30 25.39
CA ALA A 30 2.86 -2.83 26.76
C ALA A 30 1.72 -3.36 27.64
N ILE A 31 0.48 -3.31 27.15
CA ILE A 31 -0.70 -3.86 27.85
C ILE A 31 -0.56 -5.39 28.00
N GLY A 32 -0.15 -6.10 26.95
CA GLY A 32 0.08 -7.54 27.01
C GLY A 32 1.15 -7.91 28.04
N THR A 33 2.26 -7.16 28.05
CA THR A 33 3.32 -7.34 29.07
C THR A 33 2.81 -7.07 30.47
N PHE A 34 2.07 -5.98 30.67
CA PHE A 34 1.50 -5.64 31.97
C PHE A 34 0.52 -6.70 32.48
N ASN A 35 -0.36 -7.20 31.61
CA ASN A 35 -1.31 -8.25 31.95
C ASN A 35 -0.61 -9.54 32.37
N ASN A 36 0.49 -9.94 31.72
CA ASN A 36 1.26 -11.12 32.12
C ASN A 36 1.76 -11.02 33.57
N PHE A 37 2.17 -9.82 34.02
CA PHE A 37 2.63 -9.61 35.39
C PHE A 37 1.49 -9.50 36.40
N TYR A 38 0.37 -8.88 36.01
CA TYR A 38 -0.75 -8.62 36.91
C TYR A 38 -1.67 -9.82 37.09
N GLN A 39 -2.02 -10.49 35.99
CA GLN A 39 -2.92 -11.65 36.00
C GLN A 39 -2.14 -12.97 36.16
N GLY A 40 -0.83 -12.95 35.87
CA GLY A 40 -0.02 -14.15 35.77
C GLY A 40 -0.25 -14.88 34.45
N VAL A 41 0.59 -15.88 34.22
CA VAL A 41 0.54 -16.78 33.05
C VAL A 41 0.53 -18.25 33.48
N ASP A 42 0.35 -18.51 34.77
CA ASP A 42 0.28 -19.84 35.40
C ASP A 42 -1.15 -20.38 35.46
N HIS A 43 -1.98 -20.05 34.46
CA HIS A 43 -3.35 -20.52 34.36
C HIS A 43 -3.75 -20.78 32.89
N PRO A 44 -4.79 -21.59 32.63
CA PRO A 44 -5.40 -21.67 31.32
C PRO A 44 -5.80 -20.27 30.80
N PRO A 45 -5.58 -19.96 29.51
CA PRO A 45 -5.14 -20.88 28.47
C PRO A 45 -3.61 -20.99 28.36
N PHE A 46 -2.80 -20.22 29.09
CA PHE A 46 -1.34 -20.17 28.90
C PHE A 46 -0.63 -21.50 29.16
N THR A 47 -1.06 -22.28 30.15
CA THR A 47 -0.37 -23.51 30.58
C THR A 47 -0.72 -24.77 29.78
N GLU A 48 -1.66 -24.67 28.85
CA GLU A 48 -2.22 -25.82 28.11
C GLU A 48 -1.51 -26.07 26.76
N SER A 49 -0.40 -25.36 26.47
CA SER A 49 0.35 -25.55 25.23
C SER A 49 1.38 -26.67 25.36
N PHE A 50 1.27 -27.71 24.53
CA PHE A 50 2.30 -28.77 24.49
C PHE A 50 3.57 -28.32 23.76
N PHE A 51 3.42 -27.56 22.66
CA PHE A 51 4.54 -27.11 21.82
C PHE A 51 5.22 -25.83 22.32
N TYR A 52 4.66 -25.19 23.35
CA TYR A 52 5.18 -23.98 23.95
C TYR A 52 5.38 -24.24 25.45
N PRO A 53 6.44 -24.96 25.84
CA PRO A 53 6.68 -25.31 27.25
C PRO A 53 7.14 -24.09 28.06
N TYR A 54 7.05 -24.17 29.40
CA TYR A 54 7.53 -23.10 30.30
C TYR A 54 6.90 -21.72 29.99
N THR A 55 5.60 -21.69 29.73
CA THR A 55 4.86 -20.47 29.36
C THR A 55 4.97 -19.37 30.39
N ASN A 56 5.14 -19.75 31.65
CA ASN A 56 5.35 -18.83 32.75
C ASN A 56 6.63 -17.99 32.66
N ILE A 57 7.62 -18.45 31.89
CA ILE A 57 8.86 -17.73 31.63
C ILE A 57 8.88 -17.21 30.19
N LEU A 58 8.50 -18.04 29.22
CA LEU A 58 8.61 -17.68 27.80
C LEU A 58 7.65 -16.56 27.40
N VAL A 59 6.38 -16.59 27.84
CA VAL A 59 5.39 -15.59 27.43
C VAL A 59 5.76 -14.19 27.95
N PRO A 60 6.12 -14.01 29.23
CA PRO A 60 6.64 -12.72 29.70
C PRO A 60 7.93 -12.31 28.99
N ALA A 61 8.87 -13.23 28.78
CA ALA A 61 10.14 -12.92 28.12
C ALA A 61 9.95 -12.44 26.68
N VAL A 62 9.10 -13.10 25.90
CA VAL A 62 8.77 -12.72 24.52
C VAL A 62 8.07 -11.37 24.50
N ASN A 63 7.05 -11.15 25.35
CA ASN A 63 6.32 -9.88 25.39
C ASN A 63 7.22 -8.70 25.79
N ILE A 64 8.12 -8.89 26.77
CA ILE A 64 9.10 -7.86 27.15
C ILE A 64 10.05 -7.58 26.00
N PHE A 65 10.56 -8.64 25.35
CA PHE A 65 11.45 -8.50 24.22
C PHE A 65 10.78 -7.76 23.06
N THR A 66 9.54 -8.14 22.68
CA THR A 66 8.81 -7.48 21.60
C THR A 66 8.45 -6.04 21.93
N LEU A 67 8.10 -5.73 23.18
CA LEU A 67 7.91 -4.37 23.65
C LEU A 67 9.18 -3.52 23.52
N VAL A 68 10.30 -3.98 24.08
CA VAL A 68 11.59 -3.25 24.03
C VAL A 68 12.05 -3.07 22.59
N ALA A 69 11.96 -4.12 21.79
CA ALA A 69 12.29 -4.08 20.37
C ALA A 69 11.44 -3.08 19.60
N THR A 70 10.14 -3.01 19.87
CA THR A 70 9.22 -2.05 19.24
C THR A 70 9.56 -0.61 19.65
N ILE A 71 9.92 -0.37 20.91
CA ILE A 71 10.41 0.94 21.38
C ILE A 71 11.69 1.33 20.64
N VAL A 72 12.66 0.42 20.52
CA VAL A 72 13.90 0.68 19.76
C VAL A 72 13.60 0.99 18.30
N TYR A 73 12.69 0.24 17.67
CA TYR A 73 12.29 0.45 16.29
C TYR A 73 11.64 1.82 16.06
N LEU A 74 10.84 2.33 17.02
CA LEU A 74 10.26 3.68 16.94
C LEU A 74 11.32 4.79 16.82
N PHE A 75 12.48 4.61 17.47
CA PHE A 75 13.59 5.56 17.40
C PHE A 75 14.54 5.29 16.22
N ILE A 76 14.62 4.04 15.74
CA ILE A 76 15.51 3.61 14.65
C ILE A 76 14.72 2.84 13.56
N PRO A 77 13.81 3.51 12.81
CA PRO A 77 12.81 2.84 11.96
C PRO A 77 13.33 2.34 10.60
N ASN A 78 14.63 2.09 10.46
CA ASN A 78 15.24 1.80 9.15
C ASN A 78 15.41 0.30 8.85
N GLN A 79 14.87 -0.59 9.68
CA GLN A 79 15.04 -2.04 9.51
C GLN A 79 13.70 -2.77 9.34
N VAL A 80 13.18 -2.82 8.11
CA VAL A 80 11.89 -3.48 7.82
C VAL A 80 11.92 -4.98 8.15
N TRP A 81 13.06 -5.65 7.95
CA TRP A 81 13.22 -7.06 8.33
C TRP A 81 13.10 -7.30 9.84
N PHE A 82 13.52 -6.32 10.65
CA PHE A 82 13.34 -6.38 12.10
C PHE A 82 11.86 -6.31 12.47
N LEU A 83 11.09 -5.42 11.84
CA LEU A 83 9.64 -5.35 12.01
C LEU A 83 8.97 -6.68 11.63
N PHE A 84 9.36 -7.28 10.50
CA PHE A 84 8.83 -8.58 10.07
C PHE A 84 9.14 -9.71 11.05
N PHE A 85 10.35 -9.73 11.61
CA PHE A 85 10.72 -10.67 12.65
C PHE A 85 9.85 -10.52 13.91
N LEU A 86 9.61 -9.28 14.37
CA LEU A 86 8.76 -9.02 15.54
C LEU A 86 7.31 -9.45 15.31
N TYR A 87 6.74 -9.18 14.13
CA TYR A 87 5.41 -9.65 13.77
C TYR A 87 5.32 -11.17 13.83
N LEU A 88 6.27 -11.88 13.21
CA LEU A 88 6.27 -13.34 13.21
C LEU A 88 6.45 -13.93 14.62
N LEU A 89 7.34 -13.35 15.42
CA LEU A 89 7.57 -13.78 16.80
C LEU A 89 6.30 -13.65 17.65
N GLU A 90 5.62 -12.51 17.54
CA GLU A 90 4.38 -12.24 18.29
C GLU A 90 3.21 -13.10 17.79
N THR A 91 3.10 -13.35 16.48
CA THR A 91 2.12 -14.30 15.92
C THR A 91 2.29 -15.67 16.56
N VAL A 92 3.51 -16.22 16.55
CA VAL A 92 3.79 -17.56 17.09
C VAL A 92 3.44 -17.60 18.57
N ASN A 93 3.87 -16.58 19.32
CA ASN A 93 3.56 -16.45 20.73
C ASN A 93 2.03 -16.50 20.96
N LEU A 94 1.26 -15.62 20.32
CA LEU A 94 -0.18 -15.52 20.53
C LEU A 94 -0.96 -16.77 20.12
N ILE A 95 -0.61 -17.42 19.01
CA ILE A 95 -1.24 -18.68 18.59
C ILE A 95 -1.01 -19.76 19.64
N PHE A 96 0.24 -19.95 20.08
CA PHE A 96 0.54 -21.04 21.00
C PHE A 96 0.25 -20.74 22.47
N THR A 97 -0.11 -19.49 22.83
CA THR A 97 -0.44 -19.10 24.21
C THR A 97 -1.94 -18.92 24.46
N GLY A 98 -2.80 -19.26 23.49
CA GLY A 98 -4.25 -19.28 23.67
C GLY A 98 -4.98 -18.03 23.19
N PHE A 99 -4.35 -17.24 22.32
CA PHE A 99 -4.99 -16.13 21.61
C PHE A 99 -4.90 -16.32 20.09
N PRO A 100 -5.34 -17.48 19.55
CA PRO A 100 -5.15 -17.82 18.14
C PRO A 100 -5.79 -16.85 17.18
N VAL A 101 -6.98 -16.32 17.49
CA VAL A 101 -7.64 -15.30 16.66
C VAL A 101 -6.75 -14.08 16.48
N VAL A 102 -6.16 -13.57 17.57
CA VAL A 102 -5.28 -12.39 17.52
C VAL A 102 -4.00 -12.72 16.76
N GLY A 103 -3.40 -13.88 17.01
CA GLY A 103 -2.18 -14.32 16.32
C GLY A 103 -2.37 -14.52 14.81
N ILE A 104 -3.49 -15.13 14.40
CA ILE A 104 -3.89 -15.33 13.00
C ILE A 104 -4.07 -13.98 12.31
N THR A 105 -4.83 -13.07 12.92
CA THR A 105 -5.02 -11.71 12.37
C THR A 105 -3.69 -10.98 12.23
N LEU A 106 -2.80 -11.09 13.22
CA LEU A 106 -1.46 -10.49 13.16
C LEU A 106 -0.62 -11.07 12.02
N TYR A 107 -0.73 -12.38 11.76
CA TYR A 107 -0.06 -13.06 10.65
C TYR A 107 -0.59 -12.62 9.27
N ILE A 108 -1.92 -12.53 9.12
CA ILE A 108 -2.54 -12.08 7.86
C ILE A 108 -2.19 -10.62 7.59
N ASN A 109 -2.23 -9.77 8.62
CA ASN A 109 -1.79 -8.37 8.53
C ASN A 109 -0.33 -8.26 8.11
N PHE A 110 0.54 -9.06 8.73
CA PHE A 110 1.95 -9.15 8.34
C PHE A 110 2.11 -9.51 6.87
N PHE A 111 1.43 -10.55 6.39
CA PHE A 111 1.52 -10.98 4.99
C PHE A 111 0.94 -9.92 4.03
N ALA A 112 -0.14 -9.24 4.41
CA ALA A 112 -0.70 -8.14 3.65
C ALA A 112 0.29 -6.96 3.54
N PHE A 113 0.95 -6.57 4.63
CA PHE A 113 2.00 -5.54 4.61
C PHE A 113 3.23 -5.98 3.80
N PHE A 114 3.61 -7.25 3.89
CA PHE A 114 4.68 -7.83 3.09
C PHE A 114 4.37 -7.73 1.58
N CYS A 115 3.12 -8.00 1.18
CA CYS A 115 2.65 -7.84 -0.18
C CYS A 115 2.61 -6.36 -0.61
N ALA A 116 2.01 -5.49 0.21
CA ALA A 116 1.88 -4.06 -0.06
C ALA A 116 3.24 -3.34 -0.14
N GLY A 117 4.24 -3.80 0.62
CA GLY A 117 5.61 -3.33 0.55
C GLY A 117 6.38 -3.77 -0.70
N GLY A 118 5.75 -4.55 -1.59
CA GLY A 118 6.35 -5.03 -2.84
C GLY A 118 7.25 -6.27 -2.68
N TYR A 119 7.43 -6.78 -1.47
CA TYR A 119 8.30 -7.93 -1.20
C TYR A 119 7.78 -9.25 -1.78
N ALA A 120 6.47 -9.33 -2.06
CA ALA A 120 5.85 -10.47 -2.71
C ALA A 120 5.72 -10.35 -4.24
N LYS A 121 6.24 -9.27 -4.87
CA LYS A 121 6.06 -9.00 -6.31
C LYS A 121 6.61 -10.12 -7.20
N SER A 122 7.81 -10.62 -6.89
CA SER A 122 8.38 -11.79 -7.55
C SER A 122 7.92 -13.08 -6.89
N HIS A 123 7.61 -14.09 -7.70
CA HIS A 123 7.21 -15.43 -7.26
C HIS A 123 6.03 -15.43 -6.27
N PHE A 124 5.06 -14.52 -6.46
CA PHE A 124 3.90 -14.36 -5.57
C PHE A 124 3.21 -15.68 -5.22
N LYS A 125 2.92 -16.52 -6.22
CA LYS A 125 2.25 -17.82 -6.03
C LYS A 125 2.99 -18.72 -5.03
N ILE A 126 4.32 -18.79 -5.13
CA ILE A 126 5.15 -19.62 -4.26
C ILE A 126 5.17 -19.01 -2.85
N LYS A 127 5.41 -17.70 -2.74
CA LYS A 127 5.44 -17.01 -1.44
C LYS A 127 4.10 -17.10 -0.71
N PHE A 128 2.99 -16.98 -1.44
CA PHE A 128 1.64 -17.17 -0.92
C PHE A 128 1.43 -18.60 -0.43
N ALA A 129 1.80 -19.60 -1.24
CA ALA A 129 1.68 -21.00 -0.85
C ALA A 129 2.50 -21.34 0.41
N VAL A 130 3.73 -20.83 0.51
CA VAL A 130 4.57 -20.98 1.70
C VAL A 130 3.93 -20.30 2.91
N ALA A 131 3.46 -19.06 2.76
CA ALA A 131 2.80 -18.35 3.86
C ALA A 131 1.51 -19.05 4.32
N ALA A 132 0.72 -19.58 3.40
CA ALA A 132 -0.48 -20.36 3.72
C ALA A 132 -0.12 -21.67 4.44
N LEU A 133 0.90 -22.38 3.96
CA LEU A 133 1.37 -23.62 4.58
C LEU A 133 1.86 -23.38 6.01
N ILE A 134 2.62 -22.30 6.24
CA ILE A 134 3.09 -21.90 7.56
C ILE A 134 1.91 -21.64 8.50
N LEU A 135 0.89 -20.89 8.06
CA LEU A 135 -0.29 -20.61 8.88
C LEU A 135 -1.09 -21.88 9.20
N ILE A 136 -1.35 -22.72 8.19
CA ILE A 136 -2.07 -23.99 8.37
C ILE A 136 -1.30 -24.90 9.34
N SER A 137 0.03 -24.93 9.24
CA SER A 137 0.88 -25.70 10.15
C SER A 137 0.77 -25.18 11.59
N MET A 138 0.81 -23.86 11.80
CA MET A 138 0.63 -23.27 13.13
C MET A 138 -0.73 -23.59 13.74
N ILE A 139 -1.82 -23.43 12.97
CA ILE A 139 -3.18 -23.77 13.42
C ILE A 139 -3.29 -25.27 13.73
N SER A 140 -2.69 -26.14 12.90
CA SER A 140 -2.77 -27.60 13.08
C SER A 140 -1.95 -28.10 14.26
N LEU A 141 -0.86 -27.40 14.61
CA LEU A 141 0.00 -27.73 15.75
C LEU A 141 -0.59 -27.24 17.08
N GLU A 142 -1.62 -26.39 17.04
CA GLU A 142 -2.34 -25.95 18.21
C GLU A 142 -3.26 -27.08 18.73
N TYR A 143 -2.71 -27.93 19.58
CA TYR A 143 -3.34 -29.17 20.09
C TYR A 143 -4.68 -28.96 20.84
N ARG A 144 -4.98 -27.74 21.29
CA ARG A 144 -6.16 -27.46 22.15
C ARG A 144 -7.49 -27.64 21.46
N HIS A 145 -7.45 -27.76 20.14
CA HIS A 145 -8.59 -27.49 19.31
C HIS A 145 -9.13 -28.76 18.67
N SER A 146 -10.42 -28.97 18.92
CA SER A 146 -11.20 -29.99 18.25
C SER A 146 -11.11 -29.80 16.73
N LEU A 147 -11.41 -30.83 15.94
CA LEU A 147 -11.42 -30.69 14.47
C LEU A 147 -12.34 -29.53 14.03
N THR A 148 -13.42 -29.27 14.77
CA THR A 148 -14.31 -28.12 14.58
C THR A 148 -13.62 -26.77 14.78
N ASP A 149 -12.73 -26.64 15.75
CA ASP A 149 -11.99 -25.41 15.99
C ASP A 149 -10.94 -25.15 14.90
N ILE A 150 -10.26 -26.21 14.43
CA ILE A 150 -9.33 -26.11 13.28
C ILE A 150 -10.09 -25.62 12.04
N ILE A 151 -11.26 -26.21 11.76
CA ILE A 151 -12.13 -25.75 10.65
C ILE A 151 -12.50 -24.29 10.85
N TYR A 152 -12.87 -23.89 12.07
CA TYR A 152 -13.24 -22.51 12.38
C TYR A 152 -12.09 -21.54 12.11
N TYR A 153 -10.87 -21.81 12.57
CA TYR A 153 -9.73 -20.92 12.33
C TYR A 153 -9.29 -20.85 10.88
N VAL A 154 -9.39 -21.96 10.14
CA VAL A 154 -9.15 -21.95 8.69
C VAL A 154 -10.22 -21.12 7.96
N ALA A 155 -11.48 -21.26 8.36
CA ALA A 155 -12.58 -20.46 7.80
C ALA A 155 -12.41 -18.97 8.14
N PHE A 156 -12.06 -18.64 9.39
CA PHE A 156 -11.77 -17.29 9.84
C PHE A 156 -10.60 -16.67 9.05
N SER A 157 -9.50 -17.40 8.91
CA SER A 157 -8.32 -16.95 8.13
C SER A 157 -8.69 -16.68 6.67
N SER A 158 -9.50 -17.55 6.07
CA SER A 158 -9.96 -17.40 4.69
C SER A 158 -10.88 -16.20 4.52
N PHE A 159 -11.78 -15.98 5.46
CA PHE A 159 -12.67 -14.82 5.49
C PHE A 159 -11.88 -13.51 5.61
N GLU A 160 -10.93 -13.43 6.55
CA GLU A 160 -10.10 -12.24 6.77
C GLU A 160 -9.25 -11.91 5.53
N MET A 161 -8.61 -12.91 4.92
CA MET A 161 -7.89 -12.76 3.65
C MET A 161 -8.84 -12.30 2.53
N GLY A 162 -10.06 -12.83 2.48
CA GLY A 162 -11.11 -12.40 1.56
C GLY A 162 -11.49 -10.93 1.71
N CYS A 163 -11.59 -10.43 2.95
CA CYS A 163 -11.79 -9.01 3.24
C CYS A 163 -10.64 -8.16 2.69
N TYR A 164 -9.39 -8.59 2.87
CA TYR A 164 -8.23 -7.90 2.30
C TYR A 164 -8.22 -7.90 0.77
N PHE A 165 -8.59 -9.01 0.13
CA PHE A 165 -8.75 -9.05 -1.32
C PHE A 165 -9.86 -8.11 -1.81
N LEU A 166 -11.00 -8.07 -1.12
CA LEU A 166 -12.09 -7.16 -1.45
C LEU A 166 -11.64 -5.69 -1.32
N LEU A 167 -10.99 -5.35 -0.20
CA LEU A 167 -10.42 -4.02 0.01
C LEU A 167 -9.40 -3.66 -1.09
N TYR A 168 -8.54 -4.61 -1.46
CA TYR A 168 -7.61 -4.44 -2.57
C TYR A 168 -8.35 -4.12 -3.88
N PHE A 169 -9.38 -4.88 -4.25
CA PHE A 169 -10.14 -4.61 -5.48
C PHE A 169 -10.87 -3.27 -5.44
N MET A 170 -11.48 -2.92 -4.31
CA MET A 170 -12.14 -1.61 -4.12
C MET A 170 -11.12 -0.47 -4.27
N LEU A 171 -9.95 -0.59 -3.64
CA LEU A 171 -8.88 0.40 -3.76
C LEU A 171 -8.29 0.42 -5.17
N GLN A 172 -8.11 -0.73 -5.80
CA GLN A 172 -7.62 -0.82 -7.17
C GLN A 172 -8.59 -0.15 -8.13
N GLU A 173 -9.89 -0.40 -8.03
CA GLU A 173 -10.90 0.27 -8.87
C GLU A 173 -10.83 1.79 -8.68
N ARG A 174 -10.81 2.24 -7.42
CA ARG A 174 -10.75 3.67 -7.07
C ARG A 174 -9.43 4.34 -7.43
N LEU A 175 -8.30 3.65 -7.42
CA LEU A 175 -6.97 4.21 -7.70
C LEU A 175 -6.47 3.87 -9.11
N SER A 176 -7.18 3.03 -9.87
CA SER A 176 -6.77 2.61 -11.21
C SER A 176 -6.59 3.77 -12.18
N PHE A 177 -7.28 4.89 -11.95
CA PHE A 177 -7.09 6.13 -12.72
C PHE A 177 -5.71 6.78 -12.50
N LEU A 178 -5.05 6.52 -11.36
CA LEU A 178 -3.72 7.02 -11.02
C LEU A 178 -2.59 6.11 -11.54
N PHE A 179 -2.84 4.80 -11.63
CA PHE A 179 -1.79 3.78 -11.79
C PHE A 179 -1.90 2.94 -13.04
N LYS A 180 -2.83 3.24 -13.95
CA LYS A 180 -2.73 2.64 -15.27
C LYS A 180 -1.50 3.22 -15.95
N ASP A 181 -0.57 2.34 -16.34
CA ASP A 181 -0.09 2.37 -17.71
C ASP A 181 -1.33 2.53 -18.58
N VAL A 182 -1.70 3.77 -18.85
CA VAL A 182 -2.84 4.06 -19.69
C VAL A 182 -2.36 3.71 -21.09
N ASP A 183 -2.51 2.44 -21.48
CA ASP A 183 -3.00 2.18 -22.83
C ASP A 183 -4.34 2.91 -22.86
N VAL A 184 -4.30 4.17 -23.30
CA VAL A 184 -5.51 4.93 -23.51
C VAL A 184 -6.27 4.10 -24.54
N PRO A 185 -7.46 3.55 -24.23
CA PRO A 185 -8.28 2.91 -25.24
C PRO A 185 -8.79 4.04 -26.12
N GLY A 186 -7.94 4.33 -27.08
CA GLY A 186 -7.85 5.57 -27.80
C GLY A 186 -7.62 5.24 -29.25
N LEU A 187 -8.19 6.05 -30.14
CA LEU A 187 -7.93 5.93 -31.57
C LEU A 187 -6.40 5.92 -31.79
N ALA A 188 -5.93 5.18 -32.79
CA ALA A 188 -4.51 5.20 -33.15
C ALA A 188 -4.07 6.68 -33.25
N PRO A 189 -3.11 7.13 -32.43
CA PRO A 189 -2.72 8.53 -32.41
C PRO A 189 -2.17 8.90 -33.80
N GLU A 190 -2.53 10.08 -34.30
CA GLU A 190 -1.99 10.59 -35.58
C GLU A 190 -0.49 10.89 -35.47
N ILE A 191 0.02 11.02 -34.24
CA ILE A 191 1.41 11.32 -33.93
C ILE A 191 2.08 10.16 -33.19
N THR A 192 3.35 9.94 -33.52
CA THR A 192 4.23 9.05 -32.75
C THR A 192 4.65 9.75 -31.47
N LEU A 193 4.14 9.26 -30.34
CA LEU A 193 4.53 9.75 -29.01
C LEU A 193 5.89 9.15 -28.61
N PRO A 194 6.76 9.94 -27.96
CA PRO A 194 8.02 9.42 -27.43
C PRO A 194 7.75 8.46 -26.25
N PRO A 195 8.75 7.67 -25.81
CA PRO A 195 8.57 6.76 -24.69
C PRO A 195 8.11 7.49 -23.43
N LYS A 196 7.20 6.89 -22.66
CA LYS A 196 6.66 7.45 -21.40
C LYS A 196 7.81 7.85 -20.46
N GLY A 197 7.66 8.99 -19.77
CA GLY A 197 8.70 9.54 -18.88
C GLY A 197 9.80 10.35 -19.57
N SER A 198 9.79 10.43 -20.91
CA SER A 198 10.67 11.34 -21.66
C SER A 198 10.11 12.78 -21.71
N VAL A 199 10.91 13.70 -22.26
CA VAL A 199 10.48 15.09 -22.48
C VAL A 199 9.55 15.12 -23.68
N LEU A 200 8.34 15.63 -23.49
CA LEU A 200 7.39 15.90 -24.56
C LEU A 200 7.55 17.36 -24.97
N ASN A 201 8.29 17.60 -26.05
CA ASN A 201 8.50 18.94 -26.58
C ASN A 201 7.30 19.35 -27.44
N LEU A 202 6.41 20.17 -26.88
CA LEU A 202 5.15 20.54 -27.55
C LEU A 202 5.38 21.38 -28.82
N LYS A 203 6.51 22.09 -28.92
CA LYS A 203 6.86 22.92 -30.08
C LYS A 203 7.32 22.10 -31.28
N GLU A 204 8.03 21.00 -31.02
CA GLU A 204 8.50 20.08 -32.07
C GLU A 204 7.37 19.25 -32.67
N MET A 205 6.20 19.22 -32.03
CA MET A 205 5.00 18.51 -32.50
C MET A 205 4.16 19.28 -33.53
N GLY A 206 4.60 20.47 -33.95
CA GLY A 206 3.88 21.31 -34.93
C GLY A 206 2.58 21.94 -34.40
N LEU A 207 2.41 22.00 -33.09
CA LEU A 207 1.25 22.61 -32.44
C LEU A 207 1.33 24.14 -32.47
N SER A 208 0.18 24.79 -32.64
CA SER A 208 0.08 26.25 -32.51
C SER A 208 0.26 26.70 -31.05
N GLU A 209 0.68 27.94 -30.83
CA GLU A 209 0.82 28.50 -29.47
C GLU A 209 -0.48 28.42 -28.65
N ARG A 210 -1.63 28.54 -29.34
CA ARG A 210 -2.95 28.41 -28.72
C ARG A 210 -3.20 26.98 -28.26
N GLN A 211 -2.85 25.98 -29.06
CA GLN A 211 -2.98 24.56 -28.72
C GLN A 211 -2.06 24.18 -27.56
N ILE A 212 -0.82 24.68 -27.57
CA ILE A 212 0.13 24.52 -26.46
C ILE A 212 -0.46 25.11 -25.17
N SER A 213 -1.05 26.31 -25.26
CA SER A 213 -1.73 26.93 -24.12
C SER A 213 -2.90 26.08 -23.60
N CYS A 214 -3.74 25.54 -24.50
CA CYS A 214 -4.82 24.62 -24.14
C CYS A 214 -4.30 23.34 -23.44
N ILE A 215 -3.17 22.80 -23.86
CA ILE A 215 -2.50 21.65 -23.21
C ILE A 215 -2.08 22.02 -21.78
N HIS A 216 -1.45 23.18 -21.58
CA HIS A 216 -1.07 23.64 -20.24
C HIS A 216 -2.30 23.84 -19.34
N TYR A 217 -3.38 24.43 -19.86
CA TYR A 217 -4.63 24.57 -19.10
C TYR A 217 -5.27 23.22 -18.76
N THR A 218 -5.11 22.21 -19.62
CA THR A 218 -5.64 20.85 -19.39
C THR A 218 -5.02 20.18 -18.16
N LEU A 219 -3.76 20.49 -17.86
CA LEU A 219 -3.06 20.00 -16.67
C LEU A 219 -3.53 20.67 -15.38
N SER A 220 -4.07 21.89 -15.48
CA SER A 220 -4.59 22.62 -14.33
C SER A 220 -5.85 21.95 -13.78
N THR A 221 -6.04 22.02 -12.46
CA THR A 221 -7.24 21.52 -11.77
C THR A 221 -8.49 22.37 -12.06
N ASN A 222 -8.32 23.61 -12.54
CA ASN A 222 -9.39 24.60 -12.74
C ASN A 222 -9.78 24.82 -14.23
N PHE A 223 -9.74 23.78 -15.05
CA PHE A 223 -10.11 23.88 -16.46
C PHE A 223 -11.59 24.23 -16.65
N ASN A 224 -11.85 25.31 -17.37
CA ASN A 224 -13.18 25.70 -17.80
C ASN A 224 -13.06 26.34 -19.18
N PHE A 225 -13.81 25.84 -20.17
CA PHE A 225 -13.81 26.34 -21.53
C PHE A 225 -14.06 27.85 -21.62
N LYS A 226 -14.95 28.38 -20.76
CA LYS A 226 -15.26 29.81 -20.72
C LYS A 226 -14.08 30.64 -20.25
N LYS A 227 -13.40 30.21 -19.17
CA LYS A 227 -12.22 30.90 -18.64
C LYS A 227 -11.05 30.89 -19.62
N ILE A 228 -10.81 29.75 -20.25
CA ILE A 228 -9.75 29.60 -21.26
C ILE A 228 -10.05 30.48 -22.49
N ALA A 229 -11.31 30.55 -22.90
CA ALA A 229 -11.73 31.43 -24.00
C ALA A 229 -11.49 32.90 -23.67
N GLU A 230 -11.81 33.33 -22.43
CA GLU A 230 -11.53 34.69 -21.93
C GLU A 230 -10.02 34.98 -21.89
N GLU A 231 -9.21 34.08 -21.33
CA GLU A 231 -7.75 34.24 -21.20
C GLU A 231 -7.02 34.23 -22.55
N LEU A 232 -7.50 33.45 -23.52
CA LEU A 232 -6.93 33.38 -24.87
C LEU A 232 -7.55 34.38 -25.84
N ILE A 233 -8.50 35.21 -25.40
CA ILE A 233 -9.22 36.20 -26.22
C ILE A 233 -9.86 35.51 -27.45
N THR A 234 -10.62 34.45 -27.20
CA THR A 234 -11.33 33.66 -28.23
C THR A 234 -12.75 33.30 -27.81
N SER A 235 -13.50 32.62 -28.68
CA SER A 235 -14.82 32.10 -28.33
C SER A 235 -14.73 30.71 -27.69
N GLU A 236 -15.66 30.38 -26.81
CA GLU A 236 -15.76 29.03 -26.21
C GLU A 236 -15.88 27.93 -27.28
N SER A 237 -16.56 28.22 -28.38
CA SER A 237 -16.71 27.28 -29.50
C SER A 237 -15.37 27.01 -30.22
N THR A 238 -14.50 28.01 -30.30
CA THR A 238 -13.14 27.88 -30.83
C THR A 238 -12.32 26.95 -29.92
N ILE A 239 -12.34 27.15 -28.60
CA ILE A 239 -11.60 26.30 -27.66
C ILE A 239 -12.11 24.85 -27.70
N LYS A 240 -13.42 24.62 -27.83
CA LYS A 240 -13.97 23.27 -27.98
C LYS A 240 -13.46 22.59 -29.25
N LYS A 241 -13.36 23.32 -30.37
CA LYS A 241 -12.80 22.79 -31.62
C LYS A 241 -11.31 22.44 -31.47
N GLU A 242 -10.53 23.31 -30.84
CA GLU A 242 -9.10 23.04 -30.56
C GLU A 242 -8.93 21.81 -29.66
N MET A 243 -9.73 21.68 -28.61
CA MET A 243 -9.67 20.52 -27.72
C MET A 243 -10.10 19.22 -28.42
N GLN A 244 -11.11 19.27 -29.31
CA GLN A 244 -11.48 18.12 -30.14
C GLN A 244 -10.36 17.71 -31.10
N TYR A 245 -9.62 18.68 -31.65
CA TYR A 245 -8.45 18.41 -32.47
C TYR A 245 -7.35 17.74 -31.63
N LEU A 246 -7.03 18.28 -30.45
CA LEU A 246 -6.06 17.69 -29.53
C LEU A 246 -6.45 16.27 -29.11
N TYR A 247 -7.74 16.01 -28.89
CA TYR A 247 -8.23 14.67 -28.60
C TYR A 247 -7.92 13.67 -29.72
N LYS A 248 -8.18 14.05 -30.97
CA LYS A 248 -7.85 13.20 -32.13
C LYS A 248 -6.35 13.00 -32.28
N LEU A 249 -5.58 14.09 -32.17
CA LEU A 249 -4.13 14.09 -32.31
C LEU A 249 -3.47 13.10 -31.33
N PHE A 250 -3.82 13.21 -30.04
CA PHE A 250 -3.29 12.35 -28.97
C PHE A 250 -4.03 11.00 -28.86
N GLY A 251 -4.99 10.71 -29.74
CA GLY A 251 -5.76 9.47 -29.73
C GLY A 251 -6.72 9.32 -28.55
N VAL A 252 -7.03 10.38 -27.80
CA VAL A 252 -7.82 10.32 -26.56
C VAL A 252 -9.27 10.75 -26.79
N LYS A 253 -10.22 10.28 -25.96
CA LYS A 253 -11.66 10.56 -26.18
C LYS A 253 -12.19 11.78 -25.42
N ASN A 254 -11.49 12.20 -24.36
CA ASN A 254 -11.95 13.26 -23.48
C ASN A 254 -10.78 13.97 -22.79
N ARG A 255 -11.09 15.07 -22.10
CA ARG A 255 -10.14 15.89 -21.35
C ARG A 255 -9.36 15.09 -20.31
N GLU A 256 -10.03 14.29 -19.50
CA GLU A 256 -9.35 13.59 -18.40
C GLU A 256 -8.37 12.55 -18.95
N LEU A 257 -8.68 11.88 -20.05
CA LEU A 257 -7.74 11.01 -20.75
C LEU A 257 -6.55 11.79 -21.35
N LEU A 258 -6.80 12.98 -21.92
CA LEU A 258 -5.71 13.86 -22.38
C LEU A 258 -4.81 14.27 -21.23
N ARG A 259 -5.40 14.71 -20.11
CA ARG A 259 -4.68 15.11 -18.90
C ARG A 259 -3.85 13.96 -18.33
N LEU A 260 -4.43 12.76 -18.26
CA LEU A 260 -3.74 11.55 -17.80
C LEU A 260 -2.60 11.13 -18.73
N LEU A 261 -2.75 11.29 -20.04
CA LEU A 261 -1.68 11.04 -21.01
C LEU A 261 -0.54 12.04 -20.80
N LEU A 262 -0.85 13.33 -20.69
CA LEU A 262 0.15 14.40 -20.60
C LEU A 262 0.96 14.37 -19.28
N ILE A 263 0.35 13.94 -18.17
CA ILE A 263 1.05 13.79 -16.87
C ILE A 263 2.16 12.72 -16.92
N GLN A 264 2.13 11.81 -17.90
CA GLN A 264 3.17 10.78 -18.06
C GLN A 264 4.47 11.34 -18.66
N TYR A 265 4.52 12.62 -19.04
CA TYR A 265 5.67 13.25 -19.67
C TYR A 265 6.14 14.49 -18.91
N THR A 266 7.43 14.81 -19.06
CA THR A 266 7.93 16.13 -18.66
C THR A 266 7.68 17.10 -19.81
N ILE A 267 6.78 18.06 -19.62
CA ILE A 267 6.37 18.98 -20.70
C ILE A 267 7.43 20.06 -20.85
N GLY A 268 8.04 20.10 -22.04
CA GLY A 268 9.08 21.05 -22.44
C GLY A 268 8.61 22.05 -23.49
#